data_AF-A0AAW7ABL4-F1
#
_entry.id   AF-A0AAW7ABL4-F1
#
_cell.length_a   1.000
_cell.length_b   1.000
_cell.length_c   1.000
_cell.angle_alpha   90.00
_cell.angle_beta   90.00
_cell.angle_gamma   90.00
#
_symmetry.space_group_name_H-M   'P 1'
#
loop_
_entity.id
_entity.type
_entity.pdbx_description
1 polymer ?
#
loop_
_entity_poly.entity_id
_entity_poly.type
_entity_poly.pdbx_seq_one_letter_code
_entity_poly.pdbx_strand_id
1 'polypeptide(L)' 'GYVYQGELEFDVKRSSVDELPLLPTKVMMNVGNPDRAFDFAQIPNEGVGLARLEFIINKMIGIHPKALLNFDAQSDEL' A
#
# COMPACT_ATOMS: atom_id res chain seq x y z
N GLY A 1 -26.92 -0.50 6.25
CA GLY A 1 -26.18 0.04 7.40
C GLY A 1 -26.99 -0.22 8.64
N TYR A 2 -26.35 -0.54 9.76
CA TYR A 2 -27.02 -0.77 11.04
C TYR A 2 -26.93 0.49 11.89
N VAL A 3 -28.03 0.87 12.56
CA VAL A 3 -28.11 2.00 13.49
C VAL A 3 -28.40 1.42 14.86
N TYR A 4 -27.47 1.58 15.80
CA TYR A 4 -27.59 1.09 17.17
C TYR A 4 -27.97 2.25 18.11
N GLN A 5 -28.81 1.95 19.10
CA GLN A 5 -29.28 2.91 20.09
C GLN A 5 -28.33 2.94 21.29
N GLY A 6 -27.89 4.14 21.69
CA GLY A 6 -26.99 4.35 22.82
C GLY A 6 -25.51 4.28 22.48
N GLU A 7 -24.65 4.41 23.49
CA GLU A 7 -23.20 4.24 23.36
C GLU A 7 -22.87 2.74 23.33
N LEU A 8 -22.17 2.31 22.28
CA LEU A 8 -21.67 0.94 22.20
C LEU A 8 -20.37 0.85 22.99
N GLU A 9 -20.28 -0.17 23.86
CA GLU A 9 -19.01 -0.51 24.50
C GLU A 9 -17.98 -0.89 23.43
N PHE A 10 -16.83 -0.24 23.46
CA PHE A 10 -15.69 -0.55 22.61
C PHE A 10 -14.44 -0.75 23.47
N ASP A 11 -13.58 -1.68 23.04
CA ASP A 11 -12.28 -1.93 23.65
C ASP A 11 -11.18 -1.41 22.71
N VAL A 12 -10.31 -0.54 23.21
CA VAL A 12 -9.15 -0.04 22.46
C VAL A 12 -7.90 -0.75 22.96
N LYS A 13 -7.43 -1.73 22.19
CA LYS A 13 -6.13 -2.35 22.44
C LYS A 13 -5.03 -1.51 21.82
N ARG A 14 -4.20 -0.90 22.68
CA ARG A 14 -2.93 -0.27 22.27
C ARG A 14 -1.78 -1.23 22.58
N SER A 15 -1.04 -1.63 21.54
CA SER A 15 0.23 -2.32 21.71
C SER A 15 1.35 -1.27 21.62
N SER A 16 2.13 -1.12 22.70
CA SER A 16 3.39 -0.38 22.66
C SER A 16 4.41 -1.20 21.85
N VAL A 17 5.18 -0.52 20.99
CA VAL A 17 6.23 -1.13 20.17
C VAL A 17 7.63 -0.79 20.71
N ASP A 18 7.70 -0.29 21.94
CA ASP A 18 8.92 0.27 22.54
C ASP A 18 9.95 -0.81 22.91
N GLU A 19 9.55 -2.08 22.98
CA GLU A 19 10.40 -3.21 23.37
C GLU A 19 10.48 -4.29 22.27
N LEU A 20 10.83 -3.92 21.05
CA LEU A 20 11.21 -4.92 20.03
C LEU A 20 12.65 -5.40 20.29
N PRO A 21 12.87 -6.72 20.44
CA PRO A 21 14.22 -7.25 20.60
C PRO A 21 15.04 -7.02 19.32
N LEU A 22 16.34 -6.84 19.47
CA LEU A 22 17.25 -6.82 18.32
C LEU A 22 17.24 -8.18 17.63
N LEU A 23 16.82 -8.19 16.37
CA LEU A 23 16.82 -9.38 15.53
C LEU A 23 18.15 -9.48 14.77
N PRO A 24 18.67 -10.70 14.51
CA PRO A 24 19.84 -10.90 13.66
C PRO A 24 19.54 -10.66 12.17
N THR A 25 18.27 -10.41 11.83
CA THR A 25 17.78 -10.22 10.47
C THR A 25 16.94 -8.95 10.36
N LYS A 26 16.99 -8.34 9.18
CA LYS A 26 16.23 -7.14 8.86
C LYS A 26 14.79 -7.49 8.55
N VAL A 27 13.85 -6.90 9.27
CA VAL A 27 12.42 -7.02 8.96
C VAL A 27 12.06 -5.97 7.92
N MET A 28 11.70 -6.41 6.72
CA MET A 28 11.36 -5.52 5.61
C MET A 28 9.91 -5.73 5.14
N MET A 29 9.34 -4.69 4.53
CA MET A 29 7.96 -4.68 4.06
C MET A 29 7.85 -5.07 2.58
N ASN A 30 6.78 -5.79 2.24
CA ASN A 30 6.34 -5.98 0.86
C ASN A 30 5.21 -4.98 0.57
N VAL A 31 5.47 -4.02 -0.32
CA VAL A 31 4.59 -2.89 -0.58
C VAL A 31 4.16 -2.91 -2.04
N GLY A 32 2.86 -3.09 -2.29
CA GLY A 32 2.29 -2.99 -3.63
C GLY A 32 1.45 -1.74 -3.88
N ASN A 33 0.86 -1.15 -2.84
CA ASN A 33 0.12 0.10 -2.95
C ASN A 33 0.97 1.23 -2.34
N PRO A 34 1.39 2.23 -3.13
CA PRO A 34 2.23 3.33 -2.64
C PRO A 34 1.53 4.19 -1.57
N ASP A 35 0.21 4.35 -1.61
CA ASP A 35 -0.53 5.19 -0.66
C ASP A 35 -0.46 4.62 0.76
N ARG A 36 -0.46 3.29 0.89
CA ARG A 36 -0.35 2.60 2.19
C ARG A 36 1.07 2.54 2.72
N ALA A 37 2.08 2.88 1.91
CA ALA A 37 3.47 2.88 2.35
C ALA A 37 3.70 3.85 3.51
N PHE A 38 2.96 4.97 3.55
CA PHE A 38 3.02 5.95 4.63
C PHE A 38 2.45 5.40 5.94
N ASP A 39 1.36 4.63 5.88
CA ASP A 39 0.80 3.96 7.07
C ASP A 39 1.79 2.94 7.63
N PHE A 40 2.45 2.17 6.75
CA PHE A 40 3.42 1.15 7.16
C PHE A 40 4.72 1.73 7.71
N ALA A 41 5.08 2.95 7.33
CA ALA A 41 6.24 3.64 7.90
C ALA A 41 6.12 3.87 9.41
N GLN A 42 4.90 3.85 9.96
CA GLN A 42 4.67 3.96 11.40
C GLN A 42 4.95 2.67 12.18
N ILE A 43 5.10 1.54 11.49
CA ILE A 43 5.46 0.24 12.09
C ILE A 43 6.98 0.11 12.07
N PRO A 44 7.65 -0.35 13.13
CA PRO A 44 9.08 -0.60 13.09
C PRO A 44 9.45 -1.64 12.04
N ASN A 45 10.18 -1.19 11.03
CA ASN A 45 10.71 -2.00 9.94
C ASN A 45 12.01 -1.36 9.43
N GLU A 46 12.82 -2.14 8.73
CA GLU A 46 14.08 -1.72 8.11
C GLU A 46 13.91 -1.37 6.62
N GLY A 47 12.70 -0.95 6.21
CA GLY A 47 12.39 -0.48 4.87
C GLY A 47 11.57 -1.45 4.03
N VAL A 48 11.61 -1.25 2.71
CA VAL A 48 10.85 -2.04 1.72
C VAL A 48 11.77 -3.05 1.05
N GLY A 49 11.47 -4.34 1.20
CA GLY A 49 12.24 -5.44 0.60
C GLY A 49 11.70 -5.85 -0.77
N LEU A 50 10.43 -5.57 -1.04
CA LEU A 50 9.81 -5.78 -2.34
C LEU A 50 8.78 -4.67 -2.62
N ALA A 51 9.07 -3.84 -3.60
CA ALA A 51 8.12 -2.86 -4.13
C ALA A 51 7.49 -3.42 -5.41
N ARG A 52 6.17 -3.58 -5.41
CA ARG A 52 5.45 -4.07 -6.58
C ARG A 52 4.90 -2.92 -7.42
N LEU A 53 5.02 -3.04 -8.74
CA LEU A 53 4.67 -1.97 -9.68
C LEU A 53 3.25 -2.07 -10.26
N GLU A 54 2.58 -3.23 -10.12
CA GLU A 54 1.32 -3.45 -10.87
C GLU A 54 0.22 -2.49 -10.43
N PHE A 55 0.23 -2.02 -9.18
CA PHE A 55 -0.74 -1.03 -8.72
C PHE A 55 -0.57 0.31 -9.44
N ILE A 56 0.68 0.77 -9.63
CA ILE A 56 0.97 2.00 -10.36
C ILE A 56 0.51 1.87 -11.81
N ILE A 57 0.86 0.75 -12.46
CA ILE A 57 0.46 0.48 -13.85
C ILE A 57 -1.07 0.46 -13.99
N ASN A 58 -1.78 -0.24 -13.09
CA ASN A 58 -3.22 -0.42 -13.19
C ASN A 58 -4.04 0.79 -12.76
N LYS A 59 -3.58 1.57 -11.78
CA LYS A 59 -4.37 2.65 -11.17
C LYS A 59 -3.92 4.06 -11.53
N MET A 60 -2.61 4.27 -11.70
CA MET A 60 -2.08 5.61 -12.02
C MET A 60 -1.88 5.80 -13.52
N ILE A 61 -1.37 4.79 -14.22
CA ILE A 61 -1.17 4.85 -15.68
C ILE A 61 -2.48 4.49 -16.39
N GLY A 62 -3.08 3.34 -16.07
CA GLY A 62 -4.39 2.92 -16.59
C GLY A 62 -4.43 2.63 -18.10
N ILE A 63 -3.30 2.75 -18.80
CA ILE A 63 -3.17 2.53 -20.24
C ILE A 63 -2.36 1.26 -20.48
N HIS A 64 -2.79 0.45 -21.44
CA HIS A 64 -2.06 -0.75 -21.84
C HIS A 64 -0.66 -0.39 -22.38
N PRO A 65 0.45 -1.01 -21.91
CA PRO A 65 1.81 -0.63 -22.30
C PRO A 65 2.08 -0.63 -23.80
N LYS A 66 1.44 -1.54 -24.55
CA LYS A 66 1.55 -1.60 -26.01
C LYS A 66 0.96 -0.37 -26.72
N ALA A 67 -0.05 0.27 -26.15
CA ALA A 67 -0.61 1.50 -26.70
C ALA A 67 0.39 2.66 -26.54
N LEU A 68 1.10 2.72 -25.41
CA LEU A 68 2.17 3.70 -25.18
C LEU A 68 3.37 3.47 -26.12
N LEU A 69 3.73 2.21 -26.40
CA LEU A 69 4.83 1.88 -27.32
C LEU A 69 4.49 2.18 -28.78
N ASN A 70 3.23 1.97 -29.17
CA ASN A 70 2.75 2.18 -30.55
C ASN A 70 1.90 3.44 -30.64
N PHE A 71 2.32 4.51 -29.95
CA PHE A 71 1.56 5.76 -29.87
C PHE A 71 1.30 6.35 -31.27
N ASP A 72 2.33 6.39 -32.12
CA ASP A 72 2.26 6.93 -33.48
C ASP A 72 1.36 6.13 -34.43
N ALA A 73 0.98 4.90 -34.05
CA ALA A 73 0.10 4.03 -34.83
C ALA A 73 -1.32 3.95 -34.25
N GLN A 74 -1.63 4.73 -33.21
CA GLN A 74 -3.00 4.87 -32.71
C GLN A 74 -3.84 5.68 -33.70
N SER A 75 -5.14 5.37 -33.79
CA SER A 75 -6.09 6.22 -34.50
C SER A 75 -6.31 7.53 -33.75
N ASP A 76 -6.56 8.62 -34.47
CA ASP A 76 -6.88 9.93 -33.87
C ASP A 76 -8.20 9.93 -33.06
N GLU A 77 -9.03 8.89 -33.22
CA GLU A 77 -10.21 8.68 -32.40
C GLU A 77 -9.82 8.03 -31.06
N LEU A 78 -9.92 8.84 -30.00
CA LEU A 78 -10.00 8.43 -28.59
C LEU A 78 -11.38 8.74 -28.03
#